data_AF-A0A6J5JXK0-F1
#
_entry.id   AF-A0A6J5JXK0-F1
#
_cell.length_a   1.000
_cell.length_b   1.000
_cell.length_c   1.000
_cell.angle_alpha   90.00
_cell.angle_beta   90.00
_cell.angle_gamma   90.00
#
_symmetry.space_group_name_H-M   'P 1'
#
loop_
_entity.id
_entity.type
_entity.pdbx_description
1 polymer ?
#
loop_
_entity_poly.entity_id
_entity_poly.type
_entity_poly.pdbx_seq_one_letter_code
_entity_poly.pdbx_strand_id
1 'polypeptide(L)'
;MIATKMPGALRASLVAFTIAGAMEAVVEIRLLVSPDLPHWGVWAVVASLLANQFAARWVMTRQRRGYQLLRWIAGSSLVWPLVANPAHHVLDLWAVALVTLCVWARLAGAVLMRHKVAKAWIENETR
;
A
#
# COMPACT_ATOMS: atom_id res chain seq x y z
N MET A 1 4.80 9.02 29.08
CA MET A 1 4.41 8.04 28.04
C MET A 1 5.43 6.91 28.05
N ILE A 2 5.02 5.68 28.36
CA ILE A 2 5.91 4.53 28.20
C ILE A 2 6.00 4.27 26.70
N ALA A 3 7.15 4.55 26.09
CA ALA A 3 7.42 4.28 24.69
C ALA A 3 7.48 2.77 24.47
N THR A 4 6.32 2.13 24.33
CA THR A 4 6.21 0.70 24.00
C THR A 4 6.86 0.47 22.64
N LYS A 5 7.91 -0.34 22.60
CA LYS A 5 8.64 -0.68 21.36
C LYS A 5 7.66 -1.24 20.31
N MET A 6 7.79 -0.76 19.08
CA MET A 6 6.91 -1.18 17.98
C MET A 6 6.98 -2.71 17.77
N PRO A 7 5.84 -3.42 17.68
CA PRO A 7 5.83 -4.86 17.47
C PRO A 7 6.58 -5.26 16.20
N GLY A 8 7.35 -6.35 16.26
CA GLY A 8 8.12 -6.84 15.11
C GLY A 8 7.25 -7.12 13.88
N ALA A 9 6.06 -7.71 14.08
CA ALA A 9 5.09 -7.96 13.00
C ALA A 9 4.58 -6.67 12.33
N LEU A 10 4.42 -5.58 13.10
CA LEU A 10 4.01 -4.29 12.56
C LEU A 10 5.14 -3.63 11.77
N ARG A 11 6.39 -3.75 12.24
CA ARG A 11 7.58 -3.30 11.49
C ARG A 11 7.74 -4.08 10.18
N ALA A 12 7.64 -5.40 10.22
CA ALA A 12 7.72 -6.25 9.03
C ALA A 12 6.61 -5.92 8.03
N SER A 13 5.39 -5.69 8.53
CA SER A 13 4.27 -5.23 7.70
C SER A 13 4.56 -3.88 7.04
N LEU A 14 5.03 -2.88 7.78
CA LEU A 14 5.41 -1.59 7.21
C LEU A 14 6.49 -1.71 6.15
N VAL A 15 7.53 -2.52 6.39
CA VAL A 15 8.58 -2.76 5.40
C VAL A 15 7.99 -3.39 4.14
N ALA A 16 7.11 -4.39 4.27
CA ALA A 16 6.44 -5.01 3.13
C ALA A 16 5.58 -4.01 2.34
N PHE A 17 4.80 -3.16 3.03
CA PHE A 17 4.00 -2.10 2.39
C PHE A 17 4.88 -1.04 1.71
N THR A 18 5.99 -0.64 2.31
CA THR A 18 6.90 0.35 1.74
C THR A 18 7.61 -0.19 0.50
N ILE A 19 8.10 -1.44 0.54
CA ILE A 19 8.73 -2.09 -0.62
C ILE A 19 7.71 -2.24 -1.74
N ALA A 20 6.49 -2.71 -1.43
CA ALA A 20 5.42 -2.84 -2.40
C ALA A 20 5.05 -1.48 -3.03
N GLY A 21 4.95 -0.42 -2.22
CA GLY A 21 4.69 0.94 -2.70
C GLY A 21 5.81 1.49 -3.57
N ALA A 22 7.07 1.23 -3.24
CA ALA A 22 8.21 1.66 -4.05
C ALA A 22 8.25 0.94 -5.40
N MET A 23 7.97 -0.37 -5.43
CA MET A 23 7.89 -1.14 -6.66
C MET A 23 6.70 -0.72 -7.54
N GLU A 24 5.54 -0.46 -6.94
CA GLU A 24 4.37 0.04 -7.66
C GLU A 24 4.62 1.45 -8.22
N ALA A 25 5.31 2.31 -7.48
CA ALA A 25 5.69 3.65 -7.93
C ALA A 25 6.53 3.62 -9.22
N VAL A 26 7.37 2.60 -9.43
CA VAL A 26 8.14 2.42 -10.68
C VAL A 26 7.20 2.20 -11.87
N VAL A 27 6.15 1.39 -11.69
CA VAL A 27 5.14 1.11 -12.72
C VAL A 27 4.26 2.33 -12.96
N GLU A 28 3.88 3.01 -11.89
CA GLU A 28 3.05 4.22 -11.92
C GLU A 28 3.75 5.41 -12.60
N ILE A 29 5.05 5.61 -12.37
CA ILE A 29 5.85 6.63 -13.06
C ILE A 29 5.95 6.31 -14.56
N ARG A 30 6.13 5.03 -14.92
CA ARG A 30 6.10 4.59 -16.33
C ARG A 30 4.74 4.88 -16.98
N LEU A 31 3.65 4.63 -16.27
CA LEU A 31 2.30 4.94 -16.72
C LEU A 31 2.07 6.45 -16.92
N LEU A 32 2.60 7.29 -16.04
CA LEU A 32 2.51 8.75 -16.16
C LEU A 32 3.21 9.32 -17.40
N VAL A 33 4.24 8.64 -17.91
CA VAL A 33 4.95 9.01 -19.13
C VAL A 33 4.24 8.48 -20.39
N SER A 34 3.26 7.56 -20.22
CA SER A 34 2.52 7.02 -21.36
C SER A 34 1.50 8.04 -21.90
N PRO A 35 1.48 8.32 -23.21
CA PRO A 35 0.53 9.24 -23.82
C PRO A 35 -0.92 8.73 -23.78
N ASP A 36 -1.11 7.42 -23.55
CA ASP A 36 -2.42 6.77 -23.56
C ASP A 36 -3.12 6.81 -22.19
N LEU A 37 -2.51 7.44 -21.18
CA LEU A 37 -3.12 7.51 -19.85
C LEU A 37 -4.20 8.61 -19.81
N PRO A 38 -5.47 8.25 -19.56
CA PRO A 38 -6.53 9.25 -19.46
C PRO A 38 -6.31 10.14 -18.23
N HIS A 39 -6.81 11.38 -18.26
CA HIS A 39 -6.61 12.34 -17.16
C HIS A 39 -7.05 11.82 -15.78
N TRP A 40 -8.09 11.00 -15.71
CA TRP A 40 -8.49 10.36 -14.45
C TRP A 40 -7.47 9.33 -13.95
N GLY A 41 -6.76 8.67 -14.86
CA GLY A 41 -5.68 7.74 -14.55
C GLY A 41 -4.47 8.45 -13.94
N VAL A 42 -4.15 9.66 -14.42
CA VAL A 42 -3.11 10.51 -13.82
C VAL A 42 -3.43 10.82 -12.36
N TRP A 43 -4.67 11.23 -12.06
CA TRP A 43 -5.10 11.50 -10.68
C TRP A 43 -5.09 10.24 -9.81
N ALA A 44 -5.48 9.09 -10.37
CA ALA A 44 -5.43 7.81 -9.66
C ALA A 44 -4.00 7.42 -9.27
N VAL A 45 -3.04 7.61 -10.18
CA VAL A 45 -1.62 7.37 -9.91
C VAL A 45 -1.10 8.30 -8.82
N VAL A 46 -1.35 9.61 -8.92
CA VAL A 46 -0.91 10.58 -7.90
C VAL A 46 -1.51 10.25 -6.53
N ALA A 47 -2.78 9.89 -6.48
CA ALA A 47 -3.45 9.49 -5.25
C ALA A 47 -2.82 8.22 -4.64
N SER A 48 -2.46 7.23 -5.47
CA SER A 48 -1.82 6.00 -5.04
C SER A 48 -0.44 6.25 -4.41
N LEU A 49 0.41 7.04 -5.08
CA LEU A 49 1.73 7.44 -4.58
C LEU A 49 1.64 8.10 -3.21
N LEU A 50 0.72 9.05 -3.06
CA LEU A 50 0.53 9.77 -1.81
C LEU A 50 -0.06 8.88 -0.71
N ALA A 51 -1.07 8.06 -1.03
CA ALA A 51 -1.76 7.21 -0.07
C ALA A 51 -0.78 6.25 0.63
N ASN A 52 0.14 5.62 -0.10
CA ASN A 52 1.14 4.72 0.47
C ASN A 52 2.04 5.45 1.51
N GLN A 53 2.50 6.67 1.20
CA GLN A 53 3.37 7.46 2.08
C GLN A 53 2.62 7.96 3.32
N PHE A 54 1.39 8.47 3.14
CA PHE A 54 0.56 8.93 4.25
C PHE A 54 0.17 7.78 5.17
N ALA A 55 -0.19 6.62 4.62
CA ALA A 55 -0.54 5.44 5.41
C ALA A 55 0.62 4.98 6.30
N ALA A 56 1.82 4.89 5.73
CA ALA A 56 3.02 4.51 6.47
C ALA A 56 3.33 5.52 7.60
N ARG A 57 3.32 6.82 7.29
CA ARG A 57 3.56 7.89 8.27
C ARG A 57 2.53 7.89 9.41
N TRP A 58 1.25 7.70 9.07
CA TRP A 58 0.18 7.63 10.06
C TRP A 58 0.30 6.42 10.97
N VAL A 59 0.72 5.26 10.47
CA VAL A 59 0.99 4.10 11.32
C VAL A 59 2.20 4.32 12.23
N MET A 60 3.28 4.95 11.72
CA MET A 60 4.44 5.30 12.56
C MET A 60 4.08 6.27 13.70
N THR A 61 3.12 7.16 13.45
CA THR A 61 2.58 8.10 14.44
C THR A 61 1.40 7.53 15.25
N ARG A 62 1.21 6.20 15.23
CA ARG A 62 0.16 5.47 15.97
C ARG A 62 -1.27 5.89 15.63
N GLN A 63 -1.51 6.50 14.48
CA GLN A 63 -2.85 6.90 14.06
C GLN A 63 -3.62 5.72 13.47
N ARG A 64 -4.79 5.42 14.03
CA ARG A 64 -5.71 4.38 13.55
C ARG A 64 -6.09 4.54 12.07
N ARG A 65 -6.16 5.78 11.57
CA ARG A 65 -6.46 6.09 10.17
C ARG A 65 -5.40 5.51 9.22
N GLY A 66 -4.13 5.52 9.60
CA GLY A 66 -3.05 4.92 8.80
C GLY A 66 -3.23 3.41 8.65
N TYR A 67 -3.61 2.73 9.73
CA TYR A 67 -3.88 1.28 9.69
C TYR A 67 -5.08 0.93 8.81
N GLN A 68 -6.15 1.72 8.91
CA GLN A 68 -7.31 1.56 8.04
C GLN A 68 -6.92 1.81 6.58
N LEU A 69 -6.12 2.84 6.30
CA LEU A 69 -5.66 3.16 4.96
C LEU A 69 -4.79 2.04 4.36
N LEU A 70 -3.85 1.45 5.11
CA LEU A 70 -3.06 0.31 4.62
C LEU A 70 -3.94 -0.91 4.29
N ARG A 71 -4.99 -1.18 5.09
CA ARG A 71 -5.96 -2.23 4.78
C ARG A 71 -6.77 -1.92 3.53
N TRP A 72 -7.16 -0.66 3.35
CA TRP A 72 -7.84 -0.21 2.14
C TRP A 72 -6.94 -0.35 0.91
N ILE A 73 -5.68 0.08 0.99
CA ILE A 73 -4.68 -0.07 -0.09
C ILE A 73 -4.50 -1.55 -0.45
N ALA A 74 -4.34 -2.44 0.55
CA ALA A 74 -4.24 -3.87 0.30
C ALA A 74 -5.51 -4.44 -0.38
N GLY A 75 -6.69 -3.97 0.02
CA GLY A 75 -7.95 -4.37 -0.60
C GLY A 75 -8.12 -3.85 -2.03
N SER A 76 -7.80 -2.57 -2.28
CA SER A 76 -7.89 -1.96 -3.61
C SER A 76 -6.87 -2.55 -4.57
N SER A 77 -5.68 -2.94 -4.11
CA SER A 77 -4.69 -3.65 -4.93
C SER A 77 -5.21 -4.99 -5.47
N LEU A 78 -6.18 -5.64 -4.82
CA LEU A 78 -6.83 -6.85 -5.36
C LEU A 78 -7.86 -6.55 -6.45
N VAL A 79 -8.45 -5.37 -6.41
CA VAL A 79 -9.46 -4.94 -7.38
C VAL A 79 -8.79 -4.34 -8.63
N TRP A 80 -7.56 -3.84 -8.49
CA TRP A 80 -6.78 -3.26 -9.57
C TRP A 80 -6.68 -4.14 -10.82
N PRO A 81 -6.34 -5.45 -10.75
CA PRO A 81 -6.25 -6.29 -11.95
C PRO A 81 -7.57 -6.41 -12.72
N LEU A 82 -8.71 -6.31 -12.04
CA LEU A 82 -10.05 -6.39 -12.62
C LEU A 82 -10.45 -5.08 -13.32
N VAL A 83 -10.09 -3.94 -12.71
CA VAL A 83 -10.42 -2.61 -13.23
C VAL A 83 -9.43 -2.15 -14.29
N ALA A 84 -8.17 -2.52 -14.17
CA ALA A 84 -7.09 -2.22 -15.11
C ALA A 84 -7.09 -3.14 -16.35
N ASN A 85 -8.11 -4.00 -16.52
CA ASN A 85 -8.26 -4.86 -17.69
C ASN A 85 -8.08 -4.12 -19.06
N PRO A 86 -8.61 -2.90 -19.25
CA PRO A 86 -8.35 -2.13 -20.48
C PRO A 86 -6.92 -1.57 -20.57
N ALA A 87 -6.23 -1.41 -19.45
CA ALA A 87 -4.86 -0.87 -19.36
C ALA A 87 -3.77 -1.96 -19.43
N HIS A 88 -4.13 -3.25 -19.32
CA HIS A 88 -3.17 -4.35 -19.49
C HIS A 88 -2.55 -4.41 -20.88
N HIS A 89 -3.20 -3.82 -21.89
CA HIS A 89 -2.60 -3.67 -23.22
C HIS A 89 -1.44 -2.67 -23.27
N VAL A 90 -1.33 -1.80 -22.26
CA VAL A 90 -0.30 -0.75 -22.12
C VAL A 90 0.84 -1.20 -21.20
N LEU A 91 0.57 -2.16 -20.29
CA LEU A 91 1.58 -2.69 -19.38
C LEU A 91 2.28 -3.92 -19.96
N ASP A 92 3.60 -3.85 -20.07
CA ASP A 92 4.43 -5.03 -20.31
C ASP A 92 4.23 -6.12 -19.23
N LEU A 93 4.45 -7.38 -19.60
CA LEU A 93 4.33 -8.55 -18.73
C LEU A 93 5.11 -8.41 -17.40
N TRP A 94 6.26 -7.73 -17.43
CA TRP A 94 7.08 -7.48 -16.23
C TRP A 94 6.37 -6.56 -15.23
N ALA A 95 5.63 -5.56 -15.71
CA ALA A 95 4.92 -4.61 -14.87
C ALA A 95 3.72 -5.30 -14.19
N VAL A 96 3.04 -6.20 -14.90
CA VAL A 96 1.97 -7.04 -14.35
C VAL A 96 2.52 -7.97 -13.25
N ALA A 97 3.67 -8.61 -13.49
CA ALA A 97 4.31 -9.46 -12.50
C ALA A 97 4.72 -8.68 -11.24
N LEU A 98 5.28 -7.48 -11.41
CA LEU A 98 5.70 -6.61 -10.32
C LEU A 98 4.51 -6.16 -9.46
N VAL A 99 3.43 -5.68 -10.09
CA VAL A 99 2.19 -5.30 -9.40
C VAL A 99 1.61 -6.51 -8.65
N THR A 100 1.60 -7.69 -9.27
CA THR A 100 1.12 -8.93 -8.62
C THR A 100 1.92 -9.24 -7.35
N LEU A 101 3.25 -9.12 -7.40
CA LEU A 101 4.11 -9.31 -6.24
C LEU A 101 3.84 -8.26 -5.15
N CYS A 102 3.58 -7.01 -5.52
CA CYS A 102 3.16 -5.95 -4.60
C CYS A 102 1.84 -6.28 -3.90
N VAL A 103 0.85 -6.81 -4.63
CA VAL A 103 -0.44 -7.25 -4.03
C VAL A 103 -0.21 -8.31 -2.95
N TRP A 104 0.60 -9.32 -3.25
CA TRP A 104 0.91 -10.39 -2.29
C TRP A 104 1.69 -9.87 -1.07
N ALA A 105 2.65 -8.97 -1.28
CA ALA A 105 3.38 -8.33 -0.19
C ALA A 105 2.45 -7.52 0.74
N ARG A 106 1.49 -6.77 0.17
CA ARG A 106 0.48 -6.02 0.94
C ARG A 106 -0.50 -6.93 1.67
N LEU A 107 -0.90 -8.04 1.06
CA LEU A 107 -1.72 -9.06 1.72
C LEU A 107 -1.00 -9.67 2.91
N ALA A 108 0.25 -10.10 2.73
CA ALA A 108 1.08 -10.60 3.82
C ALA A 108 1.24 -9.55 4.93
N GLY A 109 1.52 -8.30 4.56
CA GLY A 109 1.57 -7.17 5.49
C GLY A 109 0.26 -6.98 6.26
N ALA A 110 -0.88 -7.06 5.58
CA ALA A 110 -2.20 -6.92 6.20
C ALA A 110 -2.52 -8.07 7.17
N VAL A 111 -2.11 -9.31 6.83
CA VAL A 111 -2.25 -10.47 7.72
C VAL A 111 -1.39 -10.30 8.98
N LEU A 112 -0.13 -9.89 8.83
CA LEU A 112 0.76 -9.61 9.97
C LEU A 112 0.18 -8.52 10.89
N MET A 113 -0.51 -7.54 10.28
CA MET A 113 -1.21 -6.46 10.99
C MET A 113 -2.48 -6.91 11.73
N ARG A 114 -3.04 -8.08 11.45
CA ARG A 114 -4.20 -8.63 12.19
C ARG A 114 -3.81 -9.23 13.54
N HIS A 115 -2.52 -9.41 13.82
CA HIS A 115 -2.10 -9.91 15.13
C HIS A 115 -2.58 -9.01 16.26
N LYS A 116 -3.13 -9.64 17.33
CA LYS A 116 -3.67 -8.95 18.51
C LYS A 116 -2.70 -7.91 19.09
N VAL A 117 -1.41 -8.21 19.05
CA VAL A 117 -0.32 -7.34 19.52
C VAL A 117 -0.21 -6.05 18.70
N ALA A 118 -0.33 -6.12 17.38
CA ALA A 118 -0.28 -4.95 16.50
C ALA A 118 -1.51 -4.06 16.71
N LYS A 119 -2.69 -4.68 16.87
CA LYS A 119 -3.94 -3.96 17.14
C LYS A 119 -3.91 -3.25 18.50
N ALA A 120 -3.49 -3.96 19.56
CA ALA A 120 -3.38 -3.39 20.90
C ALA A 120 -2.38 -2.23 20.97
N TRP A 121 -1.26 -2.30 20.23
CA TRP A 121 -0.27 -1.23 20.18
C TRP A 121 -0.81 0.06 19.53
N ILE A 122 -1.68 -0.06 18.52
CA ILE A 122 -2.32 1.10 17.87
C ILE A 122 -3.43 1.68 18.74
N GLU A 123 -4.19 0.84 19.44
CA GLU A 123 -5.34 1.27 20.26
C GLU A 123 -4.93 1.91 21.61
N ASN A 124 -3.77 1.54 22.14
CA ASN A 124 -3.26 2.05 23.43
C ASN A 124 -2.90 3.55 23.45
N GLU A 125 -2.74 4.22 22.30
CA GLU A 125 -2.48 5.67 22.26
C GLU A 125 -3.76 6.51 22.08
N THR A 126 -4.89 5.87 21.80
CA THR A 126 -6.18 6.55 21.57
C THR A 126 -7.04 6.71 22.83
N ARG A 127 -6.49 6.40 24.01
CA ARG A 127 -7.07 6.73 25.32
C ARG A 127 -6.24 7.84 25.97
#